data_AF-A0A7J9WPK6-F1
#
_entry.id   AF-A0A7J9WPK6-F1
#
_cell.length_a   1.000
_cell.length_b   1.000
_cell.length_c   1.000
_cell.angle_alpha   90.00
_cell.angle_beta   90.00
_cell.angle_gamma   90.00
#
_symmetry.space_group_name_H-M   'P 1'
#
loop_
_entity.id
_entity.type
_entity.pdbx_description
1 polymer ?
#
loop_
_entity_poly.entity_id
_entity_poly.type
_entity_poly.pdbx_seq_one_letter_code
_entity_poly.pdbx_strand_id
1 'polypeptide(L)'
;MNARRVGALALTAALGAVVLRRVLRSDQWRLLTMSGSSIASPTAAGWVTDFLNASYYARPRGLRSVDDLRLAFGILTTRWHRLGGRRLTAYDAIAFHRAFGRDRFVDAARSERGRLDSAQLREGARRLIGPWFADAWADPDRRGWGIAFETAGDKAAHLPERRLRNARLGPLTPPTAPGREQIWHTYPSVPVPSAQRVVEALTAVETWPDYGSEIGRFTPLRRRGLDGQTFEIEVIGLTSTRTPVLLRGYVTVTRLVTVGDEPELAAYVRDLNDAMTRFGRDEPPPVPEGAKPLVAFDLTTHDGHFLGDARNRLVLYEQDGQAYLRAASTWDPMKWHLDQVYSRAGRYEQHAFWGMESAEESMLHQIAQATARERAPA
;
A
#
# COMPACT_ATOMS: atom_id res chain seq x y z
N MET A 1 -2.80 72.15 18.76
CA MET A 1 -3.53 70.95 19.21
C MET A 1 -3.84 70.08 17.99
N ASN A 2 -3.78 68.76 18.17
CA ASN A 2 -4.05 67.66 17.22
C ASN A 2 -2.92 67.21 16.26
N ALA A 3 -2.13 66.24 16.75
CA ALA A 3 -1.50 65.22 15.93
C ALA A 3 -1.38 63.91 16.74
N ARG A 4 -2.35 62.99 16.60
CA ARG A 4 -2.20 61.58 17.01
C ARG A 4 -3.04 60.68 16.11
N ARG A 5 -2.44 59.53 15.76
CA ARG A 5 -3.00 58.31 15.13
C ARG A 5 -2.95 58.23 13.61
N VAL A 6 -1.83 57.72 13.07
CA VAL A 6 -1.79 56.62 12.07
C VAL A 6 -0.41 55.96 12.18
N GLY A 7 -0.31 54.72 12.65
CA GLY A 7 0.98 54.02 12.69
C GLY A 7 1.04 52.81 13.61
N ALA A 8 0.16 51.82 13.42
CA ALA A 8 0.29 50.53 14.11
C ALA A 8 -0.34 49.32 13.38
N LEU A 9 -0.84 49.45 12.15
CA LEU A 9 -1.63 48.38 11.50
C LEU A 9 -0.98 47.74 10.26
N ALA A 10 0.23 48.15 9.87
CA ALA A 10 0.88 47.63 8.66
C ALA A 10 1.96 46.54 8.90
N LEU A 11 2.45 46.34 10.13
CA LEU A 11 3.55 45.40 10.40
C LEU A 11 3.11 43.97 10.77
N THR A 12 1.86 43.76 11.17
CA THR A 12 1.35 42.42 11.56
C THR A 12 0.90 41.57 10.36
N ALA A 13 0.47 42.20 9.25
CA ALA A 13 0.04 41.46 8.05
C ALA A 13 1.20 40.85 7.25
N ALA A 14 2.37 41.50 7.22
CA ALA A 14 3.53 41.05 6.44
C ALA A 14 4.25 39.85 7.08
N LEU A 15 4.36 39.81 8.41
CA LEU A 15 4.94 38.67 9.15
C LEU A 15 4.01 37.44 9.10
N GLY A 16 2.69 37.66 9.20
CA GLY A 16 1.69 36.61 9.01
C GLY A 16 1.76 35.97 7.62
N ALA A 17 1.88 36.76 6.55
CA ALA A 17 1.96 36.25 5.18
C ALA A 17 3.26 35.47 4.89
N VAL A 18 4.39 35.84 5.50
CA VAL A 18 5.67 35.12 5.35
C VAL A 18 5.66 33.80 6.15
N VAL A 19 5.11 33.78 7.36
CA VAL A 19 4.95 32.54 8.15
C VAL A 19 3.91 31.62 7.50
N LEU A 20 2.78 32.14 7.04
CA LEU A 20 1.76 31.35 6.32
C LEU A 20 2.31 30.81 5.00
N ARG A 21 3.10 31.57 4.23
CA ARG A 21 3.80 31.05 3.03
C ARG A 21 4.85 30.00 3.36
N ARG A 22 5.53 30.08 4.50
CA ARG A 22 6.53 29.07 4.92
C ARG A 22 5.87 27.77 5.36
N VAL A 23 4.76 27.86 6.10
CA VAL A 23 3.93 26.72 6.52
C VAL A 23 3.23 26.06 5.32
N LEU A 24 2.67 26.85 4.39
CA LEU A 24 2.06 26.32 3.18
C LEU A 24 3.11 25.73 2.21
N ARG A 25 4.33 26.30 2.15
CA ARG A 25 5.44 25.72 1.36
C ARG A 25 6.00 24.45 2.00
N SER A 26 6.07 24.32 3.33
CA SER A 26 6.53 23.09 3.97
C SER A 26 5.57 21.94 3.73
N ASP A 27 4.26 22.23 3.75
CA ASP A 27 3.21 21.23 3.67
C ASP A 27 3.00 20.75 2.22
N GLN A 28 3.06 21.66 1.25
CA GLN A 28 3.08 21.29 -0.17
C GLN A 28 4.36 20.54 -0.57
N TRP A 29 5.51 20.90 -0.01
CA TRP A 29 6.74 20.11 -0.19
C TRP A 29 6.63 18.71 0.41
N ARG A 30 6.00 18.56 1.58
CA ARG A 30 5.76 17.26 2.22
C ARG A 30 4.81 16.39 1.39
N LEU A 31 3.74 16.95 0.84
CA LEU A 31 2.87 16.22 -0.10
C LEU A 31 3.65 15.77 -1.36
N LEU A 32 4.53 16.62 -1.88
CA LEU A 32 5.44 16.23 -2.98
C LEU A 32 6.44 15.14 -2.55
N THR A 33 6.86 15.07 -1.29
CA THR A 33 7.71 13.97 -0.81
C THR A 33 7.01 12.62 -0.80
N MET A 34 5.67 12.63 -0.72
CA MET A 34 4.80 11.46 -0.80
C MET A 34 4.50 11.04 -2.24
N SER A 35 4.99 11.79 -3.23
CA SER A 35 4.91 11.44 -4.65
C SER A 35 6.15 10.66 -5.11
N GLY A 36 5.95 9.77 -6.08
CA GLY A 36 6.96 8.84 -6.58
C GLY A 36 7.05 7.54 -5.78
N SER A 37 7.91 6.62 -6.22
CA SER A 37 8.05 5.27 -5.65
C SER A 37 9.53 4.90 -5.48
N SER A 38 9.85 3.91 -4.66
CA SER A 38 11.22 3.37 -4.56
C SER A 38 11.78 2.88 -5.91
N ILE A 39 10.90 2.56 -6.87
CA ILE A 39 11.27 2.06 -8.20
C ILE A 39 11.19 3.12 -9.31
N ALA A 40 10.48 4.23 -9.11
CA ALA A 40 10.20 5.22 -10.15
C ALA A 40 10.61 6.62 -9.70
N SER A 41 11.42 7.30 -10.51
CA SER A 41 11.78 8.70 -10.27
C SER A 41 10.54 9.59 -10.51
N PRO A 42 10.55 10.84 -9.99
CA PRO A 42 9.49 11.79 -10.31
C PRO A 42 9.29 12.01 -11.83
N THR A 43 10.36 11.89 -12.63
CA THR A 43 10.27 12.05 -14.10
C THR A 43 9.59 10.87 -14.79
N ALA A 44 9.44 9.73 -14.11
CA ALA A 44 8.71 8.57 -14.62
C ALA A 44 7.21 8.58 -14.28
N ALA A 45 6.77 9.45 -13.36
CA ALA A 45 5.42 9.40 -12.81
C ALA A 45 4.32 9.42 -13.87
N GLY A 46 4.44 10.30 -14.88
CA GLY A 46 3.46 10.42 -15.95
C GLY A 46 3.29 9.14 -16.76
N TRP A 47 4.38 8.56 -17.27
CA TRP A 47 4.29 7.37 -18.12
C TRP A 47 4.00 6.08 -17.32
N VAL A 48 4.46 5.98 -16.07
CA VAL A 48 4.12 4.85 -15.19
C VAL A 48 2.62 4.85 -14.89
N THR A 49 2.07 6.02 -14.55
CA THR A 49 0.62 6.18 -14.33
C THR A 49 -0.15 5.84 -15.60
N ASP A 50 0.30 6.33 -16.75
CA ASP A 50 -0.30 6.02 -18.05
C ASP A 50 -0.27 4.51 -18.39
N PHE A 51 0.82 3.82 -18.08
CA PHE A 51 0.93 2.36 -18.26
C PHE A 51 -0.03 1.59 -17.33
N LEU A 52 -0.11 1.95 -16.05
CA LEU A 52 -1.04 1.33 -15.10
C LEU A 52 -2.50 1.62 -15.48
N ASN A 53 -2.79 2.84 -15.95
CA ASN A 53 -4.09 3.22 -16.49
C ASN A 53 -4.47 2.36 -17.68
N ALA A 54 -3.58 2.21 -18.66
CA ALA A 54 -3.85 1.37 -19.82
C ALA A 54 -4.12 -0.10 -19.45
N SER A 55 -3.43 -0.59 -18.42
CA SER A 55 -3.52 -1.98 -17.94
C SER A 55 -4.79 -2.26 -17.14
N TYR A 56 -5.31 -1.26 -16.41
CA TYR A 56 -6.41 -1.46 -15.46
C TYR A 56 -7.46 -0.33 -15.49
N TYR A 57 -7.14 0.89 -15.04
CA TYR A 57 -8.15 1.93 -14.77
C TYR A 57 -8.88 2.44 -16.00
N ALA A 58 -8.24 2.46 -17.17
CA ALA A 58 -8.88 2.87 -18.42
C ALA A 58 -9.86 1.82 -18.95
N ARG A 59 -9.84 0.58 -18.42
CA ARG A 59 -10.73 -0.50 -18.83
C ARG A 59 -12.10 -0.36 -18.13
N PRO A 60 -13.21 -0.73 -18.81
CA PRO A 60 -14.53 -0.83 -18.20
C PRO A 60 -14.49 -1.71 -16.95
N ARG A 61 -15.26 -1.37 -15.91
CA ARG A 61 -15.22 -2.06 -14.60
C ARG A 61 -15.39 -3.58 -14.73
N GLY A 62 -16.32 -4.06 -15.56
CA GLY A 62 -16.56 -5.49 -15.79
C GLY A 62 -15.44 -6.23 -16.55
N LEU A 63 -14.44 -5.51 -17.08
CA LEU A 63 -13.26 -6.08 -17.74
C LEU A 63 -11.99 -5.90 -16.92
N ARG A 64 -12.05 -5.28 -15.74
CA ARG A 64 -10.89 -5.09 -14.87
C ARG A 64 -10.54 -6.40 -14.16
N SER A 65 -9.26 -6.67 -14.02
CA SER A 65 -8.73 -7.79 -13.24
C SER A 65 -7.57 -7.30 -12.39
N VAL A 66 -7.67 -7.50 -11.07
CA VAL A 66 -6.59 -7.11 -10.14
C VAL A 66 -5.30 -7.88 -10.46
N ASP A 67 -5.41 -9.10 -11.02
CA ASP A 67 -4.25 -9.86 -11.47
C ASP A 67 -3.51 -9.19 -12.64
N ASP A 68 -4.21 -8.47 -13.52
CA ASP A 68 -3.57 -7.67 -14.58
C ASP A 68 -2.87 -6.43 -14.00
N LEU A 69 -3.44 -5.82 -12.96
CA LEU A 69 -2.79 -4.71 -12.25
C LEU A 69 -1.52 -5.18 -11.54
N ARG A 70 -1.57 -6.33 -10.86
CA ARG A 70 -0.40 -6.98 -10.24
C ARG A 70 0.66 -7.32 -11.27
N LEU A 71 0.27 -7.87 -12.42
CA LEU A 71 1.17 -8.14 -13.54
C LEU A 71 1.82 -6.86 -14.06
N ALA A 72 1.06 -5.79 -14.27
CA ALA A 72 1.60 -4.51 -14.73
C ALA A 72 2.62 -3.93 -13.74
N PHE A 73 2.30 -3.96 -12.44
CA PHE A 73 3.28 -3.63 -11.41
C PHE A 73 4.50 -4.54 -11.43
N GLY A 74 4.30 -5.85 -11.60
CA GLY A 74 5.32 -6.87 -11.73
C GLY A 74 6.30 -6.63 -12.88
N ILE A 75 5.79 -6.15 -14.02
CA ILE A 75 6.60 -5.75 -15.18
C ILE A 75 7.48 -4.54 -14.82
N LEU A 76 6.92 -3.52 -14.17
CA LEU A 76 7.66 -2.32 -13.76
C LEU A 76 8.78 -2.64 -12.77
N THR A 77 8.47 -3.40 -11.71
CA THR A 77 9.42 -3.81 -10.66
C THR A 77 10.47 -4.78 -11.20
N THR A 78 10.11 -5.72 -12.08
CA THR A 78 11.08 -6.62 -12.71
C THR A 78 12.02 -5.84 -13.63
N ARG A 79 11.50 -4.87 -14.39
CA ARG A 79 12.35 -3.98 -15.20
C ARG A 79 13.29 -3.15 -14.33
N TRP A 80 12.81 -2.58 -13.23
CA TRP A 80 13.63 -1.87 -12.24
C TRP A 80 14.75 -2.78 -11.70
N HIS A 81 14.42 -4.03 -11.35
CA HIS A 81 15.38 -5.01 -10.85
C HIS A 81 16.47 -5.32 -11.89
N ARG A 82 16.08 -5.61 -13.14
CA ARG A 82 17.02 -5.87 -14.25
C ARG A 82 17.95 -4.70 -14.56
N LEU A 83 17.53 -3.48 -14.26
CA LEU A 83 18.36 -2.28 -14.38
C LEU A 83 19.27 -2.04 -13.17
N GLY A 84 19.51 -3.05 -12.34
CA GLY A 84 20.38 -2.96 -11.15
C GLY A 84 19.74 -2.21 -9.98
N GLY A 85 18.44 -1.96 -10.03
CA GLY A 85 17.71 -1.22 -9.01
C GLY A 85 17.86 0.31 -9.10
N ARG A 86 18.35 0.85 -10.22
CA ARG A 86 18.20 2.29 -10.49
C ARG A 86 16.72 2.60 -10.69
N ARG A 87 16.26 3.77 -10.20
CA ARG A 87 14.89 4.20 -10.46
C ARG A 87 14.62 4.31 -11.96
N LEU A 88 13.41 3.91 -12.37
CA LEU A 88 12.86 4.16 -13.68
C LEU A 88 12.75 5.67 -13.90
N THR A 89 13.00 6.11 -15.12
CA THR A 89 13.05 7.53 -15.52
C THR A 89 12.17 7.77 -16.75
N ALA A 90 12.03 9.02 -17.19
CA ALA A 90 11.37 9.34 -18.45
C ALA A 90 11.96 8.57 -19.66
N TYR A 91 13.27 8.33 -19.69
CA TYR A 91 13.93 7.61 -20.79
C TYR A 91 13.51 6.14 -20.91
N ASP A 92 13.11 5.52 -19.79
CA ASP A 92 12.66 4.13 -19.79
C ASP A 92 11.31 3.96 -20.51
N ALA A 93 10.54 5.04 -20.69
CA ALA A 93 9.29 5.04 -21.45
C ALA A 93 9.48 4.58 -22.91
N ILE A 94 10.65 4.83 -23.50
CA ILE A 94 10.96 4.41 -24.88
C ILE A 94 10.93 2.88 -24.99
N ALA A 95 11.49 2.17 -24.00
CA ALA A 95 11.50 0.71 -23.99
C ALA A 95 10.07 0.16 -23.85
N PHE A 96 9.26 0.76 -22.99
CA PHE A 96 7.84 0.41 -22.86
C PHE A 96 7.05 0.72 -24.13
N HIS A 97 7.28 1.86 -24.77
CA HIS A 97 6.60 2.21 -26.02
C HIS A 97 6.96 1.22 -27.14
N ARG A 98 8.23 0.82 -27.26
CA ARG A 98 8.63 -0.22 -28.23
C ARG A 98 8.00 -1.57 -27.92
N ALA A 99 7.90 -1.94 -26.65
CA ALA A 99 7.39 -3.23 -26.23
C ALA A 99 5.86 -3.32 -26.26
N PHE A 100 5.12 -2.26 -25.96
CA PHE A 100 3.66 -2.29 -25.81
C PHE A 100 2.91 -1.38 -26.80
N GLY A 101 3.61 -0.46 -27.48
CA GLY A 101 2.98 0.62 -28.23
C GLY A 101 2.17 0.17 -29.44
N ARG A 102 2.63 -0.86 -30.17
CA ARG A 102 1.86 -1.43 -31.29
C ARG A 102 0.53 -2.00 -30.80
N ASP A 103 0.59 -2.88 -29.82
CA ASP A 103 -0.58 -3.54 -29.24
C ASP A 103 -1.54 -2.53 -28.62
N ARG A 104 -1.00 -1.49 -27.98
CA ARG A 104 -1.79 -0.47 -27.30
C ARG A 104 -2.44 0.54 -28.25
N PHE A 105 -1.74 0.99 -29.29
CA PHE A 105 -2.16 2.17 -30.07
C PHE A 105 -2.57 1.87 -31.50
N VAL A 106 -2.22 0.69 -32.03
CA VAL A 106 -2.43 0.31 -33.43
C VAL A 106 -3.32 -0.93 -33.53
N ASP A 107 -3.11 -1.94 -32.70
CA ASP A 107 -3.90 -3.18 -32.71
C ASP A 107 -5.15 -3.03 -31.82
N ALA A 108 -6.26 -2.63 -32.43
CA ALA A 108 -7.55 -2.54 -31.77
C ALA A 108 -8.37 -3.85 -31.82
N ALA A 109 -7.81 -4.95 -32.34
CA ALA A 109 -8.57 -6.18 -32.54
C ALA A 109 -8.85 -6.93 -31.23
N ARG A 110 -7.97 -6.78 -30.22
CA ARG A 110 -8.05 -7.50 -28.93
C ARG A 110 -8.51 -6.61 -27.77
N SER A 111 -8.09 -5.35 -27.78
CA SER A 111 -8.51 -4.36 -26.80
C SER A 111 -8.74 -3.01 -27.48
N GLU A 112 -9.63 -2.18 -26.91
CA GLU A 112 -9.82 -0.83 -27.42
C GLU A 112 -8.52 -0.02 -27.36
N ARG A 113 -8.32 0.83 -28.37
CA ARG A 113 -7.15 1.69 -28.50
C ARG A 113 -6.85 2.44 -27.20
N GLY A 114 -5.59 2.39 -26.77
CA GLY A 114 -5.08 3.02 -25.56
C GLY A 114 -5.09 2.11 -24.33
N ARG A 115 -5.69 0.91 -24.41
CA ARG A 115 -5.77 -0.08 -23.33
C ARG A 115 -4.86 -1.28 -23.60
N LEU A 116 -4.65 -2.09 -22.57
CA LEU A 116 -3.92 -3.35 -22.62
C LEU A 116 -4.73 -4.43 -21.89
N ASP A 117 -4.98 -5.55 -22.56
CA ASP A 117 -5.51 -6.76 -21.92
C ASP A 117 -4.39 -7.65 -21.35
N SER A 118 -4.78 -8.74 -20.67
CA SER A 118 -3.85 -9.69 -20.06
C SER A 118 -2.85 -10.30 -21.06
N ALA A 119 -3.29 -10.61 -22.28
CA ALA A 119 -2.45 -11.24 -23.29
C ALA A 119 -1.43 -10.24 -23.85
N GLN A 120 -1.87 -9.00 -24.12
CA GLN A 120 -1.01 -7.91 -24.56
C GLN A 120 0.01 -7.52 -23.47
N LEU A 121 -0.37 -7.58 -22.19
CA LEU A 121 0.56 -7.37 -21.08
C LEU A 121 1.68 -8.42 -21.06
N ARG A 122 1.32 -9.71 -21.17
CA ARG A 122 2.29 -10.81 -21.18
C ARG A 122 3.23 -10.75 -22.38
N GLU A 123 2.67 -10.50 -23.56
CA GLU A 123 3.42 -10.47 -24.81
C GLU A 123 4.34 -9.23 -24.90
N GLY A 124 3.87 -8.07 -24.42
CA GLY A 124 4.73 -6.90 -24.27
C GLY A 124 5.82 -7.10 -23.21
N ALA A 125 5.52 -7.77 -22.09
CA ALA A 125 6.53 -8.11 -21.10
C ALA A 125 7.59 -9.06 -21.66
N ARG A 126 7.20 -10.02 -22.50
CA ARG A 126 8.11 -10.92 -23.21
C ARG A 126 9.11 -10.15 -24.08
N ARG A 127 8.66 -9.11 -24.77
CA ARG A 127 9.52 -8.23 -25.58
C ARG A 127 10.39 -7.30 -24.73
N LEU A 128 9.87 -6.77 -23.61
CA LEU A 128 10.57 -5.81 -22.76
C LEU A 128 11.63 -6.48 -21.87
N ILE A 129 11.28 -7.60 -21.26
CA ILE A 129 12.04 -8.26 -20.19
C ILE A 129 12.68 -9.54 -20.71
N GLY A 130 12.02 -10.30 -21.57
CA GLY A 130 12.58 -11.51 -22.16
C GLY A 130 11.56 -12.66 -22.21
N PRO A 131 11.84 -13.70 -23.01
CA PRO A 131 10.94 -14.84 -23.23
C PRO A 131 10.54 -15.57 -21.94
N TRP A 132 11.42 -15.60 -20.95
CA TRP A 132 11.21 -16.30 -19.67
C TRP A 132 10.20 -15.63 -18.73
N PHE A 133 9.84 -14.36 -18.94
CA PHE A 133 9.11 -13.57 -17.95
C PHE A 133 7.73 -14.15 -17.64
N ALA A 134 6.97 -14.57 -18.65
CA ALA A 134 5.60 -15.05 -18.45
C ALA A 134 5.56 -16.30 -17.58
N ASP A 135 6.48 -17.24 -17.82
CA ASP A 135 6.61 -18.48 -17.06
C ASP A 135 7.09 -18.18 -15.63
N ALA A 136 8.10 -17.31 -15.48
CA ALA A 136 8.59 -16.90 -14.17
C ALA A 136 7.55 -16.14 -13.34
N TRP A 137 6.67 -15.37 -13.97
CA TRP A 137 5.59 -14.68 -13.27
C TRP A 137 4.49 -15.63 -12.83
N ALA A 138 4.27 -16.74 -13.55
CA ALA A 138 3.30 -17.76 -13.16
C ALA A 138 3.83 -18.69 -12.05
N ASP A 139 5.15 -18.81 -11.93
CA ASP A 139 5.85 -19.69 -11.00
C ASP A 139 6.11 -19.01 -9.63
N PRO A 140 5.46 -19.46 -8.53
CA PRO A 140 5.69 -18.92 -7.19
C PRO A 140 7.14 -19.05 -6.69
N ASP A 141 7.89 -20.05 -7.14
CA ASP A 141 9.30 -20.26 -6.75
C ASP A 141 10.24 -19.28 -7.46
N ARG A 142 9.75 -18.63 -8.52
CA ARG A 142 10.45 -17.58 -9.27
C ARG A 142 9.83 -16.20 -9.10
N ARG A 143 8.73 -16.06 -8.35
CA ARG A 143 8.09 -14.78 -8.06
C ARG A 143 8.23 -14.39 -6.59
N GLY A 144 8.57 -13.12 -6.33
CA GLY A 144 8.65 -12.58 -4.97
C GLY A 144 9.05 -11.09 -4.97
N TRP A 145 8.73 -10.36 -3.91
CA TRP A 145 8.96 -8.90 -3.78
C TRP A 145 8.36 -8.09 -4.95
N GLY A 146 7.31 -8.66 -5.57
CA GLY A 146 6.66 -8.16 -6.77
C GLY A 146 7.53 -8.28 -8.02
N ILE A 147 8.55 -9.15 -8.06
CA ILE A 147 9.50 -9.33 -9.15
C ILE A 147 9.38 -10.77 -9.67
N ALA A 148 9.45 -10.95 -11.00
CA ALA A 148 9.74 -12.25 -11.60
C ALA A 148 11.26 -12.40 -11.77
N PHE A 149 11.78 -13.53 -11.32
CA PHE A 149 13.18 -13.90 -11.40
C PHE A 149 13.40 -14.96 -12.48
N GLU A 150 14.52 -14.87 -13.18
CA GLU A 150 14.84 -15.84 -14.23
C GLU A 150 15.09 -17.24 -13.65
N THR A 151 15.50 -17.35 -12.40
CA THR A 151 15.59 -18.63 -11.68
C THR A 151 15.18 -18.50 -10.21
N ALA A 152 14.86 -19.61 -9.56
CA ALA A 152 14.65 -19.64 -8.10
C ALA A 152 15.93 -19.24 -7.33
N GLY A 153 17.11 -19.54 -7.89
CA GLY A 153 18.41 -19.08 -7.35
C GLY A 153 18.53 -17.56 -7.35
N ASP A 154 18.10 -16.89 -8.42
CA ASP A 154 18.08 -15.43 -8.50
C ASP A 154 17.11 -14.81 -7.48
N LYS A 155 15.94 -15.44 -7.30
CA LYS A 155 14.97 -15.07 -6.24
C LYS A 155 15.64 -15.17 -4.87
N ALA A 156 16.31 -16.28 -4.57
CA ALA A 156 16.99 -16.50 -3.29
C ALA A 156 18.19 -15.55 -3.08
N ALA A 157 18.86 -15.11 -4.15
CA ALA A 157 19.94 -14.14 -4.09
C ALA A 157 19.47 -12.68 -3.98
N HIS A 158 18.16 -12.42 -4.10
CA HIS A 158 17.61 -11.07 -4.07
C HIS A 158 17.87 -10.37 -2.72
N LEU A 159 18.17 -9.07 -2.81
CA LEU A 159 18.36 -8.18 -1.67
C LEU A 159 17.29 -7.07 -1.73
N PRO A 160 16.15 -7.22 -1.04
CA PRO A 160 15.08 -6.23 -1.05
C PRO A 160 15.51 -4.86 -0.51
N GLU A 161 16.53 -4.81 0.36
CA GLU A 161 17.12 -3.59 0.90
C GLU A 161 17.66 -2.65 -0.19
N ARG A 162 17.88 -3.14 -1.41
CA ARG A 162 18.20 -2.28 -2.56
C ARG A 162 17.16 -1.19 -2.80
N ARG A 163 15.88 -1.44 -2.45
CA ARG A 163 14.80 -0.44 -2.50
C ARG A 163 15.00 0.68 -1.47
N LEU A 164 15.55 0.36 -0.30
CA LEU A 164 15.76 1.33 0.78
C LEU A 164 16.71 2.47 0.37
N ARG A 165 17.64 2.22 -0.55
CA ARG A 165 18.54 3.28 -1.07
C ARG A 165 17.80 4.45 -1.70
N ASN A 166 16.60 4.20 -2.23
CA ASN A 166 15.75 5.23 -2.84
C ASN A 166 14.53 5.58 -1.98
N ALA A 167 14.31 4.85 -0.89
CA ALA A 167 13.21 5.10 0.03
C ALA A 167 13.50 6.33 0.89
N ARG A 168 12.46 7.09 1.20
CA ARG A 168 12.53 8.21 2.15
C ARG A 168 12.01 7.74 3.49
N LEU A 169 12.70 6.78 4.09
CA LEU A 169 12.29 6.18 5.36
C LEU A 169 12.63 7.13 6.52
N GLY A 170 11.66 7.91 6.99
CA GLY A 170 11.77 8.74 8.18
C GLY A 170 11.82 7.91 9.48
N PRO A 171 11.94 8.54 10.66
CA PRO A 171 11.75 7.83 11.94
C PRO A 171 10.33 7.27 12.05
N LEU A 172 10.14 6.29 12.93
CA LEU A 172 8.81 5.80 13.30
C LEU A 172 8.01 6.91 13.99
N THR A 173 6.73 7.00 13.67
CA THR A 173 5.76 7.97 14.22
C THR A 173 4.53 7.24 14.79
N PRO A 174 4.67 6.54 15.92
CA PRO A 174 3.49 6.00 16.61
C PRO A 174 2.58 7.13 17.10
N PRO A 175 1.26 6.89 17.27
CA PRO A 175 0.37 7.86 17.91
C PRO A 175 0.88 8.27 19.29
N THR A 176 0.86 9.58 19.59
CA THR A 176 1.33 10.19 20.83
C THR A 176 0.29 11.05 21.53
N ALA A 177 -0.78 11.45 20.83
CA ALA A 177 -1.87 12.20 21.43
C ALA A 177 -2.56 11.37 22.53
N PRO A 178 -3.19 12.01 23.53
CA PRO A 178 -4.01 11.31 24.50
C PRO A 178 -5.08 10.45 23.83
N GLY A 179 -5.39 9.26 24.36
CA GLY A 179 -6.32 8.31 23.74
C GLY A 179 -7.68 8.89 23.33
N ARG A 180 -8.22 9.85 24.09
CA ARG A 180 -9.48 10.56 23.81
C ARG A 180 -9.44 11.48 22.58
N GLU A 181 -8.24 11.95 22.22
CA GLU A 181 -7.97 12.83 21.07
C GLU A 181 -7.59 12.02 19.83
N GLN A 182 -7.09 10.81 20.02
CA GLN A 182 -6.82 9.87 18.94
C GLN A 182 -8.12 9.48 18.23
N ILE A 183 -7.96 9.16 16.95
CA ILE A 183 -9.01 8.60 16.11
C ILE A 183 -8.80 7.09 16.09
N TRP A 184 -9.85 6.35 16.41
CA TRP A 184 -9.87 4.90 16.50
C TRP A 184 -10.88 4.36 15.51
N HIS A 185 -10.50 3.31 14.79
CA HIS A 185 -11.40 2.63 13.86
C HIS A 185 -11.15 1.13 13.85
N THR A 186 -12.23 0.38 13.70
CA THR A 186 -12.18 -1.01 13.30
C THR A 186 -12.81 -1.18 11.92
N TYR A 187 -12.29 -2.15 11.18
CA TYR A 187 -12.81 -2.46 9.85
C TYR A 187 -13.59 -3.79 9.89
N PRO A 188 -14.46 -4.06 8.90
CA PRO A 188 -15.17 -5.33 8.84
C PRO A 188 -14.22 -6.53 8.87
N SER A 189 -14.62 -7.58 9.57
CA SER A 189 -13.89 -8.84 9.60
C SER A 189 -14.08 -9.59 8.29
N VAL A 190 -12.98 -10.07 7.71
CA VAL A 190 -13.00 -10.86 6.49
C VAL A 190 -12.89 -12.34 6.86
N PRO A 191 -13.87 -13.19 6.51
CA PRO A 191 -13.78 -14.62 6.76
C PRO A 191 -12.65 -15.21 5.90
N VAL A 192 -11.85 -16.08 6.51
CA VAL A 192 -10.74 -16.76 5.84
C VAL A 192 -10.89 -18.28 5.98
N PRO A 193 -10.58 -19.04 4.92
CA PRO A 193 -10.86 -20.48 4.89
C PRO A 193 -9.96 -21.30 5.81
N SER A 194 -8.78 -20.79 6.14
CA SER A 194 -7.82 -21.47 7.01
C SER A 194 -6.94 -20.45 7.72
N ALA A 195 -6.98 -20.44 9.05
CA ALA A 195 -6.09 -19.61 9.85
C ALA A 195 -4.61 -19.91 9.57
N GLN A 196 -4.25 -21.20 9.51
CA GLN A 196 -2.88 -21.65 9.23
C GLN A 196 -2.35 -21.09 7.91
N ARG A 197 -3.12 -21.19 6.82
CA ARG A 197 -2.71 -20.64 5.52
C ARG A 197 -2.57 -19.12 5.54
N VAL A 198 -3.39 -18.42 6.31
CA VAL A 198 -3.26 -16.97 6.49
C VAL A 198 -2.00 -16.63 7.27
N VAL A 199 -1.65 -17.37 8.32
CA VAL A 199 -0.37 -17.18 9.03
C VAL A 199 0.81 -17.40 8.09
N GLU A 200 0.79 -18.45 7.28
CA GLU A 200 1.82 -18.72 6.25
C GLU A 200 1.92 -17.57 5.24
N ALA A 201 0.78 -17.08 4.74
CA ALA A 201 0.74 -15.96 3.80
C ALA A 201 1.27 -14.64 4.40
N LEU A 202 0.90 -14.34 5.65
CA LEU A 202 1.35 -13.13 6.35
C LEU A 202 2.84 -13.17 6.68
N THR A 203 3.39 -14.35 6.97
CA THR A 203 4.81 -14.53 7.33
C THR A 203 5.72 -14.70 6.12
N ALA A 204 5.21 -15.17 4.97
CA ALA A 204 5.88 -15.17 3.67
C ALA A 204 5.88 -13.75 3.05
N VAL A 205 6.57 -12.82 3.71
CA VAL A 205 6.55 -11.38 3.40
C VAL A 205 6.85 -11.06 1.94
N GLU A 206 7.69 -11.85 1.26
CA GLU A 206 8.01 -11.73 -0.16
C GLU A 206 6.80 -11.86 -1.08
N THR A 207 5.71 -12.49 -0.61
CA THR A 207 4.47 -12.68 -1.37
C THR A 207 3.47 -11.54 -1.21
N TRP A 208 3.69 -10.61 -0.27
CA TRP A 208 2.72 -9.52 0.00
C TRP A 208 2.30 -8.68 -1.22
N PRO A 209 3.18 -8.41 -2.20
CA PRO A 209 2.78 -7.74 -3.44
C PRO A 209 1.70 -8.49 -4.24
N ASP A 210 1.60 -9.82 -4.09
CA ASP A 210 0.59 -10.65 -4.75
C ASP A 210 -0.80 -10.49 -4.11
N TYR A 211 -0.89 -9.88 -2.92
CA TYR A 211 -2.16 -9.56 -2.26
C TYR A 211 -2.61 -8.11 -2.52
N GLY A 212 -1.87 -7.34 -3.34
CA GLY A 212 -2.24 -5.97 -3.69
C GLY A 212 -3.65 -5.89 -4.29
N SER A 213 -4.42 -4.91 -3.87
CA SER A 213 -5.79 -4.64 -4.34
C SER A 213 -5.81 -3.56 -5.42
N GLU A 214 -6.98 -3.19 -5.92
CA GLU A 214 -7.09 -2.09 -6.88
C GLU A 214 -6.72 -0.71 -6.31
N ILE A 215 -6.73 -0.56 -4.99
CA ILE A 215 -6.51 0.74 -4.33
C ILE A 215 -5.21 0.80 -3.55
N GLY A 216 -4.50 -0.33 -3.39
CA GLY A 216 -3.14 -0.28 -2.87
C GLY A 216 -2.43 -1.61 -2.76
N ARG A 217 -1.16 -1.56 -2.38
CA ARG A 217 -0.34 -2.75 -2.13
C ARG A 217 0.78 -2.47 -1.13
N PHE A 218 1.29 -3.54 -0.56
CA PHE A 218 2.44 -3.52 0.34
C PHE A 218 3.63 -4.21 -0.33
N THR A 219 4.78 -3.54 -0.31
CA THR A 219 6.03 -4.10 -0.82
C THR A 219 7.06 -4.21 0.32
N PRO A 220 7.52 -5.42 0.69
CA PRO A 220 8.55 -5.60 1.72
C PRO A 220 9.89 -5.01 1.28
N LEU A 221 10.60 -4.39 2.23
CA LEU A 221 11.87 -3.70 1.99
C LEU A 221 13.08 -4.35 2.68
N ARG A 222 12.87 -5.44 3.45
CA ARG A 222 13.93 -6.18 4.14
C ARG A 222 13.82 -7.68 3.88
N ARG A 223 14.95 -8.38 3.93
CA ARG A 223 15.08 -9.84 3.66
C ARG A 223 14.62 -10.71 4.83
N ARG A 224 14.36 -10.11 5.99
CA ARG A 224 13.87 -10.81 7.18
C ARG A 224 12.39 -11.15 7.08
N GLY A 225 11.92 -12.00 8.00
CA GLY A 225 10.51 -12.30 8.20
C GLY A 225 9.70 -11.10 8.69
N LEU A 226 8.45 -11.36 9.11
CA LEU A 226 7.47 -10.33 9.43
C LEU A 226 7.90 -9.40 10.58
N ASP A 227 8.57 -9.91 11.60
CA ASP A 227 9.01 -9.09 12.74
C ASP A 227 10.01 -8.00 12.32
N GLY A 228 9.65 -6.75 12.60
CA GLY A 228 10.39 -5.57 12.15
C GLY A 228 10.39 -5.36 10.63
N GLN A 229 9.62 -6.09 9.85
CA GLN A 229 9.55 -5.87 8.41
C GLN A 229 9.09 -4.43 8.12
N THR A 230 9.80 -3.76 7.22
CA THR A 230 9.38 -2.46 6.70
C THR A 230 8.71 -2.66 5.36
N PHE A 231 7.53 -2.08 5.17
CA PHE A 231 6.80 -2.10 3.91
C PHE A 231 6.75 -0.69 3.31
N GLU A 232 6.96 -0.59 2.00
CA GLU A 232 6.46 0.52 1.21
C GLU A 232 5.00 0.24 0.89
N ILE A 233 4.12 1.17 1.23
CA ILE A 233 2.72 1.15 0.86
C ILE A 233 2.56 2.07 -0.34
N GLU A 234 2.04 1.55 -1.43
CA GLU A 234 1.62 2.34 -2.59
C GLU A 234 0.09 2.28 -2.62
N VAL A 235 -0.56 3.42 -2.42
CA VAL A 235 -2.02 3.55 -2.48
C VAL A 235 -2.43 4.50 -3.59
N ILE A 236 -3.63 4.29 -4.08
CA ILE A 236 -4.22 5.07 -5.16
C ILE A 236 -5.11 6.13 -4.53
N GLY A 237 -4.65 7.38 -4.54
CA GLY A 237 -5.51 8.53 -4.29
C GLY A 237 -6.30 8.84 -5.55
N LEU A 238 -7.59 8.50 -5.60
CA LEU A 238 -8.44 8.83 -6.74
C LEU A 238 -8.80 10.32 -6.72
N THR A 239 -8.34 11.06 -7.74
CA THR A 239 -8.85 12.41 -8.03
C THR A 239 -9.95 12.39 -9.10
N SER A 240 -9.97 11.34 -9.93
CA SER A 240 -11.03 10.99 -10.88
C SER A 240 -10.85 9.53 -11.32
N THR A 241 -11.88 8.94 -11.96
CA THR A 241 -11.89 7.53 -12.43
C THR A 241 -10.81 7.18 -13.46
N ARG A 242 -10.11 8.17 -14.04
CA ARG A 242 -9.07 7.98 -15.07
C ARG A 242 -7.68 8.47 -14.68
N THR A 243 -7.53 9.11 -13.51
CA THR A 243 -6.25 9.70 -13.09
C THR A 243 -5.95 9.30 -11.64
N PRO A 244 -5.47 8.07 -11.41
CA PRO A 244 -5.00 7.66 -10.10
C PRO A 244 -3.73 8.44 -9.76
N VAL A 245 -3.68 9.00 -8.55
CA VAL A 245 -2.45 9.54 -7.98
C VAL A 245 -1.85 8.48 -7.08
N LEU A 246 -0.67 7.98 -7.44
CA LEU A 246 0.08 7.08 -6.56
C LEU A 246 0.64 7.86 -5.38
N LEU A 247 0.09 7.61 -4.19
CA LEU A 247 0.64 8.07 -2.93
C LEU A 247 1.46 6.95 -2.32
N ARG A 248 2.55 7.31 -1.65
CA ARG A 248 3.34 6.35 -0.88
C ARG A 248 3.36 6.66 0.61
N GLY A 249 3.48 5.60 1.39
CA GLY A 249 3.79 5.63 2.81
C GLY A 249 4.76 4.52 3.15
N TYR A 250 5.35 4.59 4.33
CA TYR A 250 6.13 3.49 4.89
C TYR A 250 5.57 3.12 6.25
N VAL A 251 5.52 1.81 6.52
CA VAL A 251 5.20 1.25 7.84
C VAL A 251 6.24 0.21 8.20
N THR A 252 6.45 0.01 9.50
CA THR A 252 7.23 -1.13 10.01
C THR A 252 6.40 -1.91 11.01
N VAL A 253 6.53 -3.24 10.97
CA VAL A 253 5.98 -4.12 12.01
C VAL A 253 6.76 -3.87 13.30
N THR A 254 6.15 -3.23 14.29
CA THR A 254 6.83 -2.87 15.55
C THR A 254 6.54 -3.83 16.70
N ARG A 255 5.52 -4.67 16.54
CA ARG A 255 5.16 -5.72 17.50
C ARG A 255 4.51 -6.87 16.73
N LEU A 256 4.87 -8.09 17.06
CA LEU A 256 4.27 -9.32 16.55
C LEU A 256 4.05 -10.26 17.73
N VAL A 257 2.81 -10.67 17.96
CA VAL A 257 2.41 -11.63 18.99
C VAL A 257 1.67 -12.79 18.33
N THR A 258 1.93 -14.01 18.76
CA THR A 258 1.42 -15.23 18.13
C THR A 258 0.99 -16.24 19.19
N VAL A 259 0.26 -17.29 18.80
CA VAL A 259 -0.09 -18.41 19.69
C VAL A 259 1.11 -19.11 20.35
N GLY A 260 2.34 -18.89 19.85
CA GLY A 260 3.55 -19.38 20.52
C GLY A 260 3.80 -18.74 21.89
N ASP A 261 3.19 -17.58 22.17
CA ASP A 261 3.16 -16.92 23.47
C ASP A 261 1.72 -16.52 23.81
N GLU A 262 0.92 -17.51 24.22
CA GLU A 262 -0.50 -17.31 24.53
C GLU A 262 -0.74 -16.23 25.62
N PRO A 263 0.04 -16.16 26.72
CA PRO A 263 -0.12 -15.10 27.71
C PRO A 263 0.11 -13.70 27.13
N GLU A 264 1.13 -13.50 26.30
CA GLU A 264 1.38 -12.20 25.66
C GLU A 264 0.28 -11.85 24.66
N LEU A 265 -0.15 -12.81 23.83
CA LEU A 265 -1.22 -12.60 22.86
C LEU A 265 -2.55 -12.23 23.54
N ALA A 266 -2.91 -12.92 24.62
CA ALA A 266 -4.11 -12.62 25.39
C ALA A 266 -4.03 -11.23 26.03
N ALA A 267 -2.87 -10.85 26.58
CA ALA A 267 -2.65 -9.53 27.14
C ALA A 267 -2.76 -8.43 26.07
N TYR A 268 -2.14 -8.63 24.91
CA TYR A 268 -2.22 -7.71 23.78
C TYR A 268 -3.67 -7.47 23.35
N VAL A 269 -4.45 -8.53 23.17
CA VAL A 269 -5.84 -8.43 22.70
C VAL A 269 -6.73 -7.74 23.73
N ARG A 270 -6.55 -8.07 25.01
CA ARG A 270 -7.26 -7.38 26.10
C ARG A 270 -6.97 -5.89 26.10
N ASP A 271 -5.69 -5.50 26.05
CA ASP A 271 -5.29 -4.09 26.05
C ASP A 271 -5.85 -3.33 24.83
N LEU A 272 -5.87 -3.98 23.66
CA LEU A 272 -6.43 -3.43 22.43
C LEU A 272 -7.96 -3.25 22.52
N ASN A 273 -8.68 -4.26 22.98
CA ASN A 273 -10.13 -4.21 23.16
C ASN A 273 -10.53 -3.18 24.24
N ASP A 274 -9.79 -3.10 25.34
CA ASP A 274 -10.00 -2.12 26.40
C ASP A 274 -9.80 -0.70 25.88
N ALA A 275 -8.74 -0.46 25.10
CA ALA A 275 -8.50 0.84 24.49
C ALA A 275 -9.59 1.22 23.49
N MET A 276 -10.05 0.28 22.65
CA MET A 276 -11.17 0.50 21.73
C MET A 276 -12.47 0.80 22.50
N THR A 277 -12.75 0.10 23.59
CA THR A 277 -13.94 0.34 24.41
C THR A 277 -13.92 1.75 25.02
N ARG A 278 -12.75 2.20 25.50
CA ARG A 278 -12.60 3.50 26.16
C ARG A 278 -12.60 4.68 25.19
N PHE A 279 -12.03 4.50 23.99
CA PHE A 279 -11.72 5.61 23.08
C PHE A 279 -12.33 5.48 21.68
N GLY A 280 -12.87 4.31 21.33
CA GLY A 280 -13.36 3.93 20.01
C GLY A 280 -14.65 4.59 19.55
N ARG A 281 -15.39 5.28 20.43
CA ARG A 281 -16.66 5.96 20.07
C ARG A 281 -17.63 5.04 19.32
N ASP A 282 -18.01 3.95 19.98
CA ASP A 282 -18.93 2.91 19.47
C ASP A 282 -18.36 2.00 18.38
N GLU A 283 -17.06 2.10 18.07
CA GLU A 283 -16.37 1.11 17.25
C GLU A 283 -16.40 -0.28 17.89
N PRO A 284 -16.77 -1.34 17.13
CA PRO A 284 -16.79 -2.69 17.67
C PRO A 284 -15.41 -3.15 18.13
N PRO A 285 -15.32 -4.06 19.13
CA PRO A 285 -14.03 -4.56 19.60
C PRO A 285 -13.26 -5.25 18.47
N PRO A 286 -11.95 -5.01 18.29
CA PRO A 286 -11.15 -5.66 17.25
C PRO A 286 -11.24 -7.18 17.25
N VAL A 287 -11.22 -7.80 18.44
CA VAL A 287 -11.47 -9.23 18.62
C VAL A 287 -12.79 -9.38 19.39
N PRO A 288 -13.83 -9.99 18.82
CA PRO A 288 -15.11 -10.19 19.51
C PRO A 288 -14.97 -11.00 20.80
N GLU A 289 -15.89 -10.80 21.73
CA GLU A 289 -15.97 -11.62 22.94
C GLU A 289 -16.15 -13.11 22.59
N GLY A 290 -15.44 -13.99 23.30
CA GLY A 290 -15.45 -15.43 23.06
C GLY A 290 -14.61 -15.89 21.86
N ALA A 291 -14.08 -14.98 21.04
CA ALA A 291 -13.17 -15.34 19.96
C ALA A 291 -11.78 -15.72 20.48
N LYS A 292 -11.14 -16.71 19.84
CA LYS A 292 -9.77 -17.14 20.13
C LYS A 292 -8.79 -16.39 19.23
N PRO A 293 -7.95 -15.48 19.75
CA PRO A 293 -6.93 -14.83 18.94
C PRO A 293 -5.82 -15.81 18.57
N LEU A 294 -5.25 -15.65 17.38
CA LEU A 294 -4.21 -16.53 16.85
C LEU A 294 -2.89 -15.78 16.57
N VAL A 295 -2.99 -14.63 15.91
CA VAL A 295 -1.84 -13.77 15.59
C VAL A 295 -2.30 -12.32 15.61
N ALA A 296 -1.46 -11.43 16.15
CA ALA A 296 -1.67 -9.99 16.03
C ALA A 296 -0.34 -9.26 15.78
N PHE A 297 -0.35 -8.20 14.98
CA PHE A 297 0.84 -7.36 14.81
C PHE A 297 0.52 -5.90 14.52
N ASP A 298 1.45 -5.03 14.92
CA ASP A 298 1.36 -3.57 14.80
C ASP A 298 2.16 -3.10 13.59
N LEU A 299 1.50 -2.52 12.59
CA LEU A 299 2.10 -1.70 11.54
C LEU A 299 2.14 -0.24 12.01
N THR A 300 3.32 0.25 12.39
CA THR A 300 3.52 1.65 12.80
C THR A 300 4.07 2.47 11.63
N THR A 301 3.52 3.66 11.41
CA THR A 301 3.94 4.56 10.32
C THR A 301 5.31 5.16 10.54
N HIS A 302 5.94 5.60 9.45
CA HIS A 302 7.11 6.47 9.48
C HIS A 302 6.72 7.92 9.16
N ASP A 303 7.55 8.89 9.54
CA ASP A 303 7.37 10.30 9.15
C ASP A 303 7.24 10.42 7.62
N GLY A 304 6.26 11.21 7.20
CA GLY A 304 5.84 11.33 5.79
C GLY A 304 4.73 10.36 5.35
N HIS A 305 4.21 9.51 6.23
CA HIS A 305 3.02 8.71 5.93
C HIS A 305 1.76 9.57 5.77
N PHE A 306 0.85 9.20 4.85
CA PHE A 306 -0.37 9.97 4.55
C PHE A 306 -1.41 10.00 5.67
N LEU A 307 -1.30 9.11 6.64
CA LEU A 307 -2.12 9.11 7.87
C LEU A 307 -1.47 9.88 9.03
N GLY A 308 -0.25 10.40 8.86
CA GLY A 308 0.51 11.03 9.95
C GLY A 308 1.00 10.00 10.97
N ASP A 309 0.81 10.29 12.24
CA ASP A 309 1.28 9.49 13.36
C ASP A 309 0.25 8.41 13.67
N ALA A 310 0.48 7.20 13.18
CA ALA A 310 -0.55 6.17 13.09
C ALA A 310 -0.01 4.76 13.35
N ARG A 311 -0.94 3.89 13.74
CA ARG A 311 -0.74 2.46 13.88
C ARG A 311 -1.95 1.71 13.33
N ASN A 312 -1.70 0.76 12.44
CA ASN A 312 -2.68 -0.24 12.04
C ASN A 312 -2.31 -1.58 12.69
N ARG A 313 -3.30 -2.38 13.06
CA ARG A 313 -3.14 -3.66 13.73
C ARG A 313 -3.91 -4.69 12.93
N LEU A 314 -3.23 -5.74 12.51
CA LEU A 314 -3.88 -6.88 11.90
C LEU A 314 -4.01 -7.99 12.92
N VAL A 315 -5.22 -8.54 13.04
CA VAL A 315 -5.54 -9.59 13.99
C VAL A 315 -6.22 -10.73 13.25
N LEU A 316 -5.71 -11.94 13.44
CA LEU A 316 -6.31 -13.19 13.02
C LEU A 316 -6.90 -13.87 14.26
N TYR A 317 -8.16 -14.28 14.19
CA TYR A 317 -8.85 -14.95 15.28
C TYR A 317 -9.83 -16.00 14.75
N GLU A 318 -10.24 -16.92 15.61
CA GLU A 318 -11.29 -17.90 15.37
C GLU A 318 -12.51 -17.59 16.22
N GLN A 319 -13.69 -17.69 15.62
CA GLN A 319 -14.97 -17.55 16.29
C GLN A 319 -15.96 -18.52 15.66
N ASP A 320 -16.65 -19.30 16.50
CA ASP A 320 -17.67 -20.27 16.05
C ASP A 320 -17.17 -21.24 14.97
N GLY A 321 -15.91 -21.67 15.08
CA GLY A 321 -15.26 -22.58 14.12
C GLY A 321 -14.84 -21.94 12.80
N GLN A 322 -15.02 -20.63 12.63
CA GLN A 322 -14.62 -19.86 11.45
C GLN A 322 -13.46 -18.92 11.80
N ALA A 323 -12.43 -18.88 10.95
CA ALA A 323 -11.33 -17.93 11.09
C ALA A 323 -11.65 -16.60 10.40
N TYR A 324 -11.18 -15.50 10.98
CA TYR A 324 -11.38 -14.13 10.48
C TYR A 324 -10.09 -13.33 10.54
N LEU A 325 -9.81 -12.58 9.48
CA LEU A 325 -8.77 -11.56 9.45
C LEU A 325 -9.41 -10.18 9.57
N ARG A 326 -8.90 -9.35 10.47
CA ARG A 326 -9.45 -8.00 10.70
C ARG A 326 -8.34 -7.00 10.94
N ALA A 327 -8.58 -5.76 10.53
CA ALA A 327 -7.75 -4.63 10.88
C ALA A 327 -8.40 -3.75 11.97
N ALA A 328 -7.56 -3.11 12.78
CA ALA A 328 -7.94 -2.03 13.67
C ALA A 328 -6.87 -0.93 13.61
N SER A 329 -7.26 0.33 13.53
CA SER A 329 -6.35 1.46 13.38
C SER A 329 -6.53 2.48 14.49
N THR A 330 -5.42 3.17 14.78
CA THR A 330 -5.39 4.34 15.63
C THR A 330 -4.47 5.38 15.01
N TRP A 331 -4.85 6.65 15.03
CA TRP A 331 -3.97 7.75 14.62
C TRP A 331 -4.24 9.03 15.40
N ASP A 332 -3.21 9.86 15.51
CA ASP A 332 -3.34 11.21 16.08
C ASP A 332 -4.13 12.13 15.12
N PRO A 333 -4.75 13.21 15.60
CA PRO A 333 -5.37 14.22 14.74
C PRO A 333 -4.45 14.63 13.60
N MET A 334 -4.91 14.42 12.37
CA MET A 334 -4.09 14.69 11.18
C MET A 334 -3.78 16.18 11.08
N LYS A 335 -2.56 16.49 10.62
CA LYS A 335 -2.21 17.86 10.22
C LYS A 335 -3.19 18.30 9.14
N TRP A 336 -3.62 19.56 9.18
CA TRP A 336 -4.68 20.11 8.30
C TRP A 336 -4.54 19.72 6.82
N HIS A 337 -3.33 19.73 6.25
CA HIS A 337 -3.13 19.37 4.84
C HIS A 337 -3.36 17.87 4.55
N LEU A 338 -3.03 16.98 5.50
CA LEU A 338 -3.32 15.54 5.40
C LEU A 338 -4.81 15.28 5.60
N ASP A 339 -5.41 15.96 6.59
CA ASP A 339 -6.83 15.87 6.89
C ASP A 339 -7.71 16.22 5.68
N GLN A 340 -7.35 17.28 4.93
CA GLN A 340 -8.08 17.66 3.71
C GLN A 340 -8.02 16.58 2.63
N VAL A 341 -6.87 15.91 2.44
CA VAL A 341 -6.73 14.83 1.45
C VAL A 341 -7.46 13.58 1.92
N TYR A 342 -7.33 13.24 3.20
CA TYR A 342 -8.00 12.11 3.81
C TYR A 342 -9.53 12.26 3.73
N SER A 343 -10.06 13.40 4.17
CA SER A 343 -11.50 13.66 4.16
C SER A 343 -12.12 13.65 2.76
N ARG A 344 -11.38 14.05 1.73
CA ARG A 344 -11.89 14.11 0.35
C ARG A 344 -11.74 12.81 -0.43
N ALA A 345 -10.65 12.09 -0.20
CA ALA A 345 -10.29 10.92 -1.02
C ALA A 345 -9.80 9.74 -0.19
N GLY A 346 -9.10 9.96 0.93
CA GLY A 346 -8.47 8.87 1.68
C GLY A 346 -9.40 8.07 2.61
N ARG A 347 -10.52 8.64 3.07
CA ARG A 347 -11.39 7.98 4.06
C ARG A 347 -12.02 6.71 3.50
N TYR A 348 -12.68 6.80 2.34
CA TYR A 348 -13.26 5.60 1.70
C TYR A 348 -12.17 4.56 1.42
N GLU A 349 -11.08 4.99 0.78
CA GLU A 349 -9.99 4.11 0.36
C GLU A 349 -9.37 3.37 1.55
N GLN A 350 -9.14 4.06 2.66
CA GLN A 350 -8.63 3.44 3.88
C GLN A 350 -9.58 2.34 4.39
N HIS A 351 -10.89 2.57 4.38
CA HIS A 351 -11.85 1.57 4.84
C HIS A 351 -12.00 0.39 3.86
N ALA A 352 -12.11 0.68 2.56
CA ALA A 352 -12.18 -0.32 1.49
C ALA A 352 -10.94 -1.22 1.50
N PHE A 353 -9.76 -0.64 1.64
CA PHE A 353 -8.49 -1.36 1.65
C PHE A 353 -8.44 -2.42 2.76
N TRP A 354 -9.03 -2.12 3.92
CA TRP A 354 -8.98 -2.95 5.12
C TRP A 354 -10.20 -3.84 5.37
N GLY A 355 -11.04 -4.09 4.36
CA GLY A 355 -12.10 -5.12 4.48
C GLY A 355 -13.51 -4.63 4.22
N MET A 356 -13.70 -3.34 3.93
CA MET A 356 -15.00 -2.82 3.49
C MET A 356 -15.23 -3.11 1.99
N GLU A 357 -16.48 -3.16 1.58
CA GLU A 357 -16.92 -3.27 0.17
C GLU A 357 -16.42 -4.53 -0.56
N SER A 358 -15.87 -4.34 -1.76
CA SER A 358 -15.60 -5.40 -2.72
C SER A 358 -14.27 -6.09 -2.46
N ALA A 359 -14.17 -7.34 -2.90
CA ALA A 359 -12.94 -8.09 -2.74
C ALA A 359 -11.78 -7.45 -3.51
N GLU A 360 -12.06 -6.85 -4.67
CA GLU A 360 -11.08 -6.20 -5.54
C GLU A 360 -10.40 -4.99 -4.87
N GLU A 361 -11.14 -4.23 -4.06
CA GLU A 361 -10.63 -3.05 -3.34
C GLU A 361 -9.87 -3.43 -2.06
N SER A 362 -10.20 -4.58 -1.45
CA SER A 362 -9.69 -4.93 -0.13
C SER A 362 -8.49 -5.87 -0.16
N MET A 363 -7.37 -5.46 0.45
CA MET A 363 -6.20 -6.34 0.62
C MET A 363 -6.53 -7.55 1.51
N LEU A 364 -7.39 -7.39 2.52
CA LEU A 364 -7.78 -8.51 3.40
C LEU A 364 -8.56 -9.58 2.61
N HIS A 365 -9.49 -9.16 1.75
CA HIS A 365 -10.18 -10.09 0.85
C HIS A 365 -9.22 -10.73 -0.16
N GLN A 366 -8.23 -9.99 -0.67
CA GLN A 366 -7.23 -10.56 -1.57
C GLN A 366 -6.35 -11.62 -0.88
N ILE A 367 -6.00 -11.44 0.41
CA ILE A 367 -5.35 -12.48 1.23
C ILE A 367 -6.28 -13.69 1.40
N ALA A 368 -7.55 -13.45 1.74
CA ALA A 368 -8.54 -14.52 1.92
C ALA A 368 -8.71 -15.35 0.63
N GLN A 369 -8.81 -14.70 -0.53
CA GLN A 369 -8.92 -15.36 -1.83
C GLN A 369 -7.64 -16.15 -2.19
N ALA A 370 -6.47 -15.58 -1.94
CA ALA A 370 -5.20 -16.25 -2.23
C ALA A 370 -5.00 -17.52 -1.38
N THR A 371 -5.45 -17.49 -0.13
CA THR A 371 -5.36 -18.63 0.80
C THR A 371 -6.47 -19.67 0.60
N ALA A 372 -7.58 -19.28 -0.03
CA ALA A 372 -8.65 -20.18 -0.44
C ALA A 372 -8.29 -21.07 -1.62
N ARG A 373 -7.55 -20.54 -2.60
CA ARG A 373 -7.08 -21.31 -3.75
C ARG A 373 -6.21 -22.46 -3.24
N GLU A 374 -6.65 -23.70 -3.41
CA GLU A 374 -5.78 -24.85 -3.21
C GLU A 374 -4.52 -24.63 -4.03
N ARG A 375 -3.34 -24.74 -3.41
CA ARG A 375 -2.15 -25.05 -4.21
C ARG A 375 -2.45 -26.41 -4.81
N ALA A 376 -2.87 -26.44 -6.07
CA ALA A 376 -2.88 -27.68 -6.83
C ALA A 376 -1.50 -28.31 -6.61
N PRO A 377 -1.43 -29.59 -6.22
CA PRO A 377 -0.14 -30.25 -6.04
C PRO A 377 0.67 -30.09 -7.33
N ALA A 378 1.93 -29.67 -7.16
CA ALA A 378 2.88 -29.44 -8.23
C ALA A 378 3.14 -30.70 -9.06
#